data_AF-A0A1F4ZSE0-F1
#
_entry.id   AF-A0A1F4ZSE0-F1
#
_cell.length_a   1.000
_cell.length_b   1.000
_cell.length_c   1.000
_cell.angle_alpha   90.00
_cell.angle_beta   90.00
_cell.angle_gamma   90.00
#
_symmetry.space_group_name_H-M   'P 1'
#
loop_
_entity.id
_entity.type
_entity.pdbx_description
1 polymer ?
#
loop_
_entity_poly.entity_id
_entity_poly.type
_entity_poly.pdbx_seq_one_letter_code
_entity_poly.pdbx_strand_id
1 'polypeptide(L)'
;MKKRPTAWLAGALALVFLAGAAAGIFFDRLVLSPRRDHRRPPSHFPSMEMMSRELGLSAKQQARIKEIFERNEERFRALRGDIRKHLNEIREQLKREIDAVLTLEQINKLQEMIARHKDSARRDYERHRPRGQGRPSVDQKEDEGERAR
;
A
#
# COMPACT_ATOMS: atom_id res chain seq x y z
N MET A 1 -59.82 26.03 13.83
CA MET A 1 -58.39 25.77 14.12
C MET A 1 -57.56 26.03 12.85
N LYS A 2 -56.93 27.21 12.72
CA LYS A 2 -56.09 27.55 11.55
C LYS A 2 -54.76 26.79 11.64
N LYS A 3 -54.58 25.73 10.85
CA LYS A 3 -53.30 25.01 10.78
C LYS A 3 -52.25 25.96 10.21
N ARG A 4 -51.18 26.18 10.97
CA ARG A 4 -50.13 27.17 10.64
C ARG A 4 -49.35 26.64 9.42
N PRO A 5 -49.31 27.37 8.28
CA PRO A 5 -48.68 26.90 7.04
C PRO A 5 -47.18 26.61 7.20
N THR A 6 -46.57 27.13 8.26
CA THR A 6 -45.17 26.91 8.64
C THR A 6 -44.85 25.45 8.98
N ALA A 7 -45.78 24.70 9.58
CA ALA A 7 -45.57 23.28 9.88
C ALA A 7 -45.55 22.41 8.61
N TRP A 8 -46.36 22.78 7.62
CA TRP A 8 -46.41 22.10 6.32
C TRP A 8 -45.19 22.44 5.47
N LEU A 9 -44.76 23.70 5.48
CA LEU A 9 -43.49 24.11 4.85
C LEU A 9 -42.28 23.40 5.46
N ALA A 10 -42.21 23.32 6.79
CA ALA A 10 -41.13 22.62 7.48
C ALA A 10 -41.11 21.12 7.14
N GLY A 11 -42.28 20.48 7.06
CA GLY A 11 -42.41 19.09 6.62
C GLY A 11 -41.95 18.87 5.18
N ALA A 12 -42.33 19.75 4.26
CA ALA A 12 -41.90 19.69 2.87
C ALA A 12 -40.37 19.88 2.74
N LEU A 13 -39.80 20.83 3.49
CA LEU A 13 -38.36 21.08 3.49
C LEU A 13 -37.58 19.88 4.04
N ALA A 14 -38.05 19.27 5.14
CA ALA A 14 -37.44 18.08 5.71
C ALA A 14 -37.48 16.89 4.74
N LEU A 15 -38.57 16.75 3.98
CA LEU A 15 -38.72 15.67 3.00
C LEU A 15 -37.77 15.84 1.80
N VAL A 16 -37.61 17.06 1.28
CA VAL A 16 -36.63 17.36 0.22
C VAL A 16 -35.21 17.14 0.72
N PHE A 17 -34.90 17.52 1.96
CA PHE A 17 -33.59 17.30 2.56
C PHE A 17 -33.26 15.81 2.71
N LEU A 18 -34.20 15.01 3.20
CA LEU A 18 -34.03 13.56 3.34
C LEU A 18 -33.88 12.87 1.98
N ALA A 19 -34.66 13.29 0.98
CA ALA A 19 -34.52 12.79 -0.39
C ALA A 19 -33.16 13.15 -1.00
N GLY A 20 -32.69 14.38 -0.78
CA GLY A 20 -31.36 14.83 -1.20
C GLY A 20 -30.23 14.07 -0.51
N ALA A 21 -30.34 13.80 0.79
CA ALA A 21 -29.37 13.02 1.54
C ALA A 21 -29.31 11.56 1.06
N ALA A 22 -30.47 10.93 0.83
CA ALA A 22 -30.54 9.57 0.28
C ALA A 22 -29.96 9.49 -1.14
N ALA A 23 -30.27 10.48 -2.00
CA ALA A 23 -29.70 10.58 -3.34
C ALA A 23 -28.19 10.80 -3.31
N GLY A 24 -27.68 11.63 -2.39
CA GLY A 24 -26.24 11.87 -2.21
C GLY A 24 -25.49 10.60 -1.78
N ILE A 25 -26.02 9.85 -0.81
CA ILE A 25 -25.43 8.58 -0.37
C ILE A 25 -25.44 7.55 -1.51
N PHE A 26 -26.51 7.50 -2.32
CA PHE A 26 -26.61 6.58 -3.44
C PHE A 26 -25.67 6.95 -4.60
N PHE A 27 -25.51 8.25 -4.88
CA PHE A 27 -24.59 8.78 -5.89
C PHE A 27 -23.13 8.50 -5.52
N ASP A 28 -22.75 8.71 -4.26
CA ASP A 28 -21.40 8.39 -3.76
C ASP A 28 -21.09 6.89 -3.93
N ARG A 29 -22.05 6.01 -3.62
CA ARG A 29 -21.84 4.57 -3.69
C ARG A 29 -21.73 4.01 -5.12
N LEU A 30 -22.43 4.60 -6.08
CA LEU A 30 -22.49 4.14 -7.47
C LEU A 30 -21.51 4.86 -8.40
N VAL A 31 -21.27 6.15 -8.20
CA VAL A 31 -20.43 6.97 -9.09
C VAL A 31 -19.00 7.08 -8.55
N LEU A 32 -18.84 7.15 -7.22
CA LEU A 32 -17.53 7.25 -6.56
C LEU A 32 -17.04 5.90 -6.02
N SER A 33 -17.68 4.79 -6.42
CA SER A 33 -17.21 3.44 -6.09
C SER A 33 -15.71 3.36 -6.40
N PRO A 34 -14.85 3.11 -5.41
CA PRO A 34 -13.42 3.22 -5.59
C PRO A 34 -13.02 2.26 -6.69
N ARG A 35 -12.39 2.81 -7.74
CA ARG A 35 -11.68 2.03 -8.75
C ARG A 35 -10.95 0.94 -7.99
N ARG A 36 -11.32 -0.32 -8.26
CA ARG A 36 -10.53 -1.47 -7.82
C ARG A 36 -9.11 -1.14 -8.23
N ASP A 37 -8.31 -0.82 -7.23
CA ASP A 37 -6.90 -0.53 -7.39
C ASP A 37 -6.36 -1.78 -8.05
N HIS A 38 -6.11 -1.72 -9.35
CA HIS A 38 -5.49 -2.81 -10.08
C HIS A 38 -4.05 -2.80 -9.60
N ARG A 39 -3.83 -3.33 -8.39
CA ARG A 39 -2.54 -3.81 -7.92
C ARG A 39 -2.09 -4.75 -9.01
N ARG A 40 -1.32 -4.21 -9.96
CA ARG A 40 -0.60 -5.03 -10.94
C ARG A 40 0.06 -6.11 -10.08
N PRO A 41 -0.22 -7.40 -10.35
CA PRO A 41 0.46 -8.43 -9.60
C PRO A 41 1.95 -8.12 -9.71
N PRO A 42 2.70 -8.16 -8.59
CA PRO A 42 4.14 -7.99 -8.65
C PRO A 42 4.65 -8.85 -9.80
N SER A 43 5.28 -8.21 -10.79
CA SER A 43 5.88 -8.88 -11.94
C SER A 43 7.00 -9.75 -11.38
N HIS A 44 6.62 -10.93 -10.93
CA HIS A 44 7.56 -11.95 -10.51
C HIS A 44 8.23 -12.42 -11.78
N PHE A 45 9.55 -12.45 -11.74
CA PHE A 45 10.29 -13.14 -12.77
C PHE A 45 9.73 -14.58 -12.88
N PRO A 46 9.54 -15.12 -14.09
CA PRO A 46 8.98 -16.46 -14.27
C PRO A 46 9.73 -17.49 -13.42
N SER A 47 9.00 -18.43 -12.80
CA SER A 47 9.64 -19.49 -12.04
C SER A 47 10.47 -20.38 -12.96
N MET A 48 11.50 -21.06 -12.42
CA MET A 48 12.32 -21.99 -13.21
C MET A 48 11.47 -23.11 -13.85
N GLU A 49 10.43 -23.55 -13.16
CA GLU A 49 9.46 -24.54 -13.65
C GLU A 49 8.62 -24.00 -14.83
N MET A 50 8.16 -22.75 -14.74
CA MET A 50 7.44 -22.09 -15.83
C MET A 50 8.34 -21.92 -17.05
N MET A 51 9.56 -21.43 -16.88
CA MET A 51 10.53 -21.30 -17.96
C MET A 51 10.87 -22.65 -18.59
N SER A 52 11.03 -23.69 -17.77
CA SER A 52 11.29 -25.04 -18.26
C SER A 52 10.18 -25.53 -19.18
N ARG A 53 8.92 -25.35 -18.76
CA ARG A 53 7.74 -25.81 -19.50
C ARG A 53 7.54 -25.01 -20.78
N GLU A 54 7.63 -23.69 -20.72
CA GLU A 54 7.35 -22.82 -21.87
C GLU A 54 8.46 -22.82 -22.91
N LEU A 55 9.72 -22.95 -22.49
CA LEU A 55 10.87 -22.93 -23.39
C LEU A 55 11.38 -24.33 -23.76
N GLY A 56 10.76 -25.39 -23.22
CA GLY A 56 11.18 -26.77 -23.46
C GLY A 56 12.62 -27.04 -23.02
N LEU A 57 13.00 -26.55 -21.83
CA LEU A 57 14.40 -26.62 -21.37
C LEU A 57 14.81 -28.05 -21.00
N SER A 58 15.93 -28.51 -21.56
CA SER A 58 16.61 -29.73 -21.10
C SER A 58 17.14 -29.58 -19.68
N ALA A 59 17.36 -30.70 -18.98
CA ALA A 59 17.95 -30.71 -17.63
C ALA A 59 19.30 -29.97 -17.58
N LYS A 60 20.13 -30.10 -18.63
CA LYS A 60 21.41 -29.40 -18.74
C LYS A 60 21.23 -27.88 -18.84
N GLN A 61 20.24 -27.41 -19.60
CA GLN A 61 19.93 -25.98 -19.70
C GLN A 61 19.39 -25.42 -18.40
N GLN A 62 18.48 -26.14 -17.72
CA GLN A 62 17.96 -25.73 -16.41
C GLN A 62 19.07 -25.58 -15.37
N ALA A 63 19.99 -26.55 -15.29
CA ALA A 63 21.14 -26.47 -14.39
C ALA A 63 22.01 -25.23 -14.67
N ARG A 64 22.26 -24.94 -15.96
CA ARG A 64 23.03 -23.75 -16.35
C ARG A 64 22.34 -22.44 -16.00
N ILE A 65 21.03 -22.36 -16.19
CA ILE A 65 20.23 -21.18 -15.85
C ILE A 65 20.21 -20.97 -14.33
N LYS A 66 20.08 -22.05 -13.55
CA LYS A 66 20.16 -21.99 -12.09
C LYS A 66 21.51 -21.42 -11.61
N GLU A 67 22.62 -21.92 -12.17
CA GLU A 67 23.97 -21.41 -11.89
C GLU A 67 24.10 -19.91 -12.23
N ILE A 68 23.51 -19.47 -13.35
CA ILE A 68 23.48 -18.05 -13.73
C ILE A 68 22.74 -17.22 -12.69
N PHE A 69 21.59 -17.67 -12.19
CA PHE A 69 20.85 -16.95 -11.15
C PHE A 69 21.62 -16.89 -9.84
N GLU A 70 22.16 -18.01 -9.36
CA GLU A 70 22.92 -18.09 -8.12
C GLU A 70 24.13 -17.13 -8.16
N ARG A 71 24.90 -17.15 -9.25
CA ARG A 71 26.05 -16.25 -9.43
C ARG A 71 25.67 -14.76 -9.44
N ASN A 72 24.47 -14.42 -9.88
CA ASN A 72 24.01 -13.03 -9.91
C ASN A 72 23.22 -12.63 -8.66
N GLU A 73 22.84 -13.57 -7.79
CA GLU A 73 22.05 -13.28 -6.60
C GLU A 73 22.77 -12.27 -5.69
N GLU A 74 24.07 -12.46 -5.46
CA GLU A 74 24.88 -11.54 -4.64
C GLU A 74 24.94 -10.14 -5.24
N ARG A 75 25.06 -10.02 -6.57
CA ARG A 75 25.05 -8.73 -7.27
C ARG A 75 23.72 -8.01 -7.10
N PHE A 76 22.60 -8.74 -7.21
CA PHE A 76 21.27 -8.18 -6.94
C PHE A 76 21.10 -7.80 -5.47
N ARG A 77 21.62 -8.60 -4.53
CA ARG A 77 21.56 -8.33 -3.10
C ARG A 77 22.31 -7.05 -2.74
N ALA A 78 23.53 -6.89 -3.26
CA ALA A 78 24.32 -5.67 -3.09
C ALA A 78 23.59 -4.45 -3.63
N LEU A 79 23.12 -4.51 -4.89
CA LEU A 79 22.37 -3.43 -5.52
C LEU A 79 21.12 -3.04 -4.73
N ARG A 80 20.37 -4.01 -4.21
CA ARG A 80 19.20 -3.74 -3.35
C ARG A 80 19.61 -3.03 -2.06
N GLY A 81 20.74 -3.40 -1.47
CA GLY A 81 21.31 -2.73 -0.29
C GLY A 81 21.62 -1.26 -0.56
N ASP A 82 22.31 -0.99 -1.67
CA ASP A 82 22.69 0.37 -2.06
C ASP A 82 21.46 1.24 -2.36
N ILE A 83 20.51 0.70 -3.13
CA ILE A 83 19.22 1.37 -3.39
C ILE A 83 18.49 1.67 -2.08
N ARG A 84 18.46 0.73 -1.14
CA ARG A 84 17.80 0.95 0.17
C ARG A 84 18.47 2.09 0.92
N LYS A 85 19.81 2.13 0.93
CA LYS A 85 20.57 3.19 1.60
C LYS A 85 20.27 4.56 0.98
N HIS A 86 20.38 4.69 -0.34
CA HIS A 86 20.12 5.96 -1.03
C HIS A 86 18.66 6.42 -0.85
N LEU A 87 17.70 5.50 -0.90
CA LEU A 87 16.30 5.85 -0.64
C LEU A 87 16.07 6.34 0.78
N ASN A 88 16.75 5.77 1.77
CA ASN A 88 16.66 6.24 3.15
C ASN A 88 17.27 7.63 3.31
N GLU A 89 18.42 7.88 2.69
CA GLU A 89 19.04 9.22 2.69
C GLU A 89 18.10 10.28 2.10
N ILE A 90 17.48 9.99 0.95
CA ILE A 90 16.49 10.88 0.32
C ILE A 90 15.28 11.10 1.23
N ARG A 91 14.76 10.05 1.87
CA ARG A 91 13.61 10.16 2.80
C ARG A 91 13.93 11.03 4.00
N GLU A 92 15.10 10.85 4.59
CA GLU A 92 15.54 11.64 5.75
C GLU A 92 15.74 13.11 5.38
N GLN A 93 16.31 13.39 4.20
CA GLN A 93 16.43 14.75 3.69
C GLN A 93 15.05 15.39 3.48
N LEU A 94 14.16 14.69 2.78
CA LEU A 94 12.79 15.17 2.54
C LEU A 94 12.06 15.43 3.86
N LYS A 95 12.22 14.55 4.85
CA LYS A 95 11.64 14.74 6.18
C LYS A 95 12.15 16.02 6.84
N ARG A 96 13.46 16.29 6.80
CA ARG A 96 14.03 17.53 7.35
C ARG A 96 13.51 18.77 6.64
N GLU A 97 13.41 18.74 5.32
CA GLU A 97 12.88 19.85 4.53
C GLU A 97 11.40 20.14 4.85
N ILE A 98 10.59 19.08 5.03
CA ILE A 98 9.19 19.22 5.45
C ILE A 98 9.11 19.73 6.89
N ASP A 99 9.85 19.15 7.83
CA ASP A 99 9.79 19.56 9.23
C ASP A 99 10.21 21.03 9.41
N ALA A 100 11.12 21.55 8.57
CA ALA A 100 11.57 22.94 8.62
C ALA A 100 10.48 23.97 8.27
N VAL A 101 9.42 23.58 7.56
CA VAL A 101 8.31 24.47 7.18
C VAL A 101 7.04 24.28 8.03
N LEU A 102 7.06 23.33 8.96
CA LEU A 102 5.92 22.99 9.81
C LEU A 102 6.09 23.49 11.24
N THR A 103 4.97 23.76 11.90
CA THR A 103 4.98 23.97 13.36
C THR A 103 5.13 22.65 14.10
N LEU A 104 5.55 22.70 15.36
CA LEU A 104 5.71 21.50 16.20
C LEU A 104 4.40 20.67 16.30
N GLU A 105 3.25 21.36 16.38
CA GLU A 105 1.94 20.71 16.39
C GLU A 105 1.64 20.00 15.06
N GLN A 106 1.98 20.63 13.93
CA GLN A 106 1.80 20.04 12.60
C GLN A 106 2.73 18.84 12.38
N ILE A 107 3.97 18.89 12.89
CA ILE A 107 4.91 17.76 12.85
C ILE A 107 4.30 16.56 13.60
N ASN A 108 3.80 16.76 14.81
CA ASN A 108 3.17 15.70 15.59
C ASN A 108 1.98 15.08 14.85
N LYS A 109 1.14 15.92 14.25
CA LYS A 109 0.00 15.46 13.44
C LYS A 109 0.44 14.69 12.19
N LEU A 110 1.51 15.13 11.52
CA LEU A 110 2.08 14.44 10.36
C LEU A 110 2.62 13.05 10.74
N GLN A 111 3.33 12.94 11.86
CA GLN A 111 3.85 11.65 12.35
C GLN A 111 2.71 10.67 12.65
N GLU A 112 1.64 11.14 13.30
CA GLU A 112 0.46 10.32 13.56
C GLU A 112 -0.23 9.88 12.26
N MET A 113 -0.35 10.78 11.27
CA MET A 113 -0.88 10.44 9.95
C MET A 113 -0.05 9.34 9.28
N ILE A 114 1.28 9.44 9.31
CA ILE A 114 2.18 8.44 8.74
C ILE A 114 2.02 7.09 9.44
N ALA A 115 1.98 7.07 10.79
CA ALA A 115 1.80 5.85 11.57
C ALA A 115 0.48 5.13 11.22
N ARG A 116 -0.64 5.88 11.17
CA ARG A 116 -1.95 5.32 10.78
C ARG A 116 -1.96 4.72 9.38
N HIS A 117 -1.26 5.35 8.42
CA HIS A 117 -1.15 4.81 7.06
C HIS A 117 -0.31 3.53 7.02
N LYS A 118 0.82 3.48 7.74
CA LYS A 118 1.66 2.28 7.86
C LYS A 118 0.87 1.11 8.43
N ASP A 119 0.13 1.33 9.51
CA ASP A 119 -0.68 0.29 10.15
C ASP A 119 -1.82 -0.20 9.24
N SER A 120 -2.48 0.71 8.52
CA SER A 120 -3.55 0.35 7.60
C SER A 120 -3.02 -0.47 6.42
N ALA A 121 -1.89 -0.07 5.85
CA ALA A 121 -1.21 -0.83 4.80
C ALA A 121 -0.79 -2.23 5.27
N ARG A 122 -0.30 -2.36 6.52
CA ARG A 122 0.03 -3.65 7.13
C ARG A 122 -1.20 -4.54 7.28
N ARG A 123 -2.29 -4.02 7.85
CA ARG A 123 -3.56 -4.75 8.01
C ARG A 123 -4.14 -5.19 6.67
N ASP A 124 -4.09 -4.32 5.66
CA ASP A 124 -4.57 -4.67 4.32
C ASP A 124 -3.73 -5.76 3.67
N TYR A 125 -2.41 -5.73 3.88
CA TYR A 125 -1.53 -6.81 3.44
C TYR A 125 -1.86 -8.13 4.15
N GLU A 126 -2.04 -8.11 5.46
CA GLU A 126 -2.41 -9.29 6.25
C GLU A 126 -3.77 -9.86 5.83
N ARG A 127 -4.76 -9.00 5.56
CA ARG A 127 -6.11 -9.40 5.11
C ARG A 127 -6.11 -10.04 3.72
N HIS A 128 -5.26 -9.56 2.80
CA HIS A 128 -5.20 -10.06 1.42
C HIS A 128 -4.09 -11.11 1.21
N ARG A 129 -3.47 -11.60 2.28
CA ARG A 129 -2.43 -12.62 2.18
C ARG A 129 -3.05 -13.97 1.79
N PRO A 130 -2.60 -14.61 0.70
CA PRO A 130 -2.98 -15.99 0.43
C PRO A 130 -2.51 -16.88 1.59
N ARG A 131 -3.42 -17.64 2.20
CA ARG A 131 -3.07 -18.67 3.20
C ARG A 131 -2.10 -19.66 2.55
N GLY A 132 -0.82 -19.63 2.94
CA GLY A 132 0.17 -20.63 2.51
C GLY A 132 1.56 -20.12 2.16
N GLN A 133 1.75 -18.83 1.85
CA GLN A 133 3.10 -18.28 1.65
C GLN A 133 3.61 -17.58 2.90
N GLY A 134 4.56 -18.21 3.60
CA GLY A 134 5.41 -17.56 4.60
C GLY A 134 6.17 -16.39 3.96
N ARG A 135 6.09 -15.19 4.55
CA ARG A 135 7.04 -14.12 4.28
C ARG A 135 8.30 -14.44 5.08
N PRO A 136 9.52 -14.33 4.50
CA PRO A 136 10.67 -13.92 5.29
C PRO A 136 10.35 -12.52 5.83
N SER A 137 10.34 -12.36 7.14
CA SER A 137 10.11 -11.10 7.81
C SER A 137 11.28 -10.14 7.51
N VAL A 138 11.10 -9.23 6.56
CA VAL A 138 12.10 -8.20 6.24
C VAL A 138 12.26 -7.24 7.43
N ASP A 139 11.17 -6.93 8.14
CA ASP A 139 11.18 -6.03 9.31
C ASP A 139 11.86 -6.61 10.56
N GLN A 140 11.92 -7.93 10.72
CA GLN A 140 12.53 -8.52 11.92
C GLN A 140 14.06 -8.33 11.95
N LYS A 141 14.67 -8.13 10.79
CA LYS A 141 16.10 -7.77 10.67
C LYS A 141 16.36 -6.27 10.83
N GLU A 142 15.33 -5.42 10.78
CA GLU A 142 15.50 -3.98 10.98
C GLU A 142 15.75 -3.66 12.46
N ASP A 143 15.04 -4.34 13.37
CA ASP A 143 15.18 -4.13 14.82
C ASP A 143 16.46 -4.80 15.40
N GLU A 144 16.91 -5.94 14.84
CA GLU A 144 18.15 -6.60 15.29
C GLU A 144 19.42 -5.89 14.79
N GLY A 145 19.39 -5.27 13.61
CA GLY A 145 20.53 -4.55 13.04
C GLY A 145 20.78 -3.17 13.67
N GLU A 146 19.76 -2.58 14.29
CA GLU A 146 19.84 -1.29 14.97
C GLU A 146 20.17 -1.45 16.46
N ARG A 147 19.82 -2.57 17.09
CA ARG A 147 20.24 -2.91 18.48
C ARG A 147 21.65 -3.51 18.58
N ALA A 148 22.21 -3.96 17.46
CA ALA A 148 23.56 -4.53 17.38
C ALA A 148 24.65 -3.50 16.98
N ARG A 149 24.33 -2.20 16.97
CA ARG A 149 25.27 -1.10 16.74
C ARG A 149 25.41 -0.22 17.96
#